data_AF-A0A2Z4VZM3-F1
#
_entry.id   AF-A0A2Z4VZM3-F1
#
_cell.length_a   1.000
_cell.length_b   1.000
_cell.length_c   1.000
_cell.angle_alpha   90.00
_cell.angle_beta   90.00
_cell.angle_gamma   90.00
#
_symmetry.space_group_name_H-M   'P 1'
#
loop_
_entity.id
_entity.type
_entity.pdbx_description
1 polymer ?
#
loop_
_entity_poly.entity_id
_entity_poly.type
_entity_poly.pdbx_seq_one_letter_code
_entity_poly.pdbx_strand_id
1 'polypeptide(L)'
;MSKSVEHIISNLNKEIVTFSSYDFITKEVKSTTMTLESRLKATCEESFLVSGEWLAANEARFDVDDIEIEDDGIYCVSTECIYDLSSDYAKAYHMLLEDGYVSQLSNTQFCEEWETDYWETIAGRHRFTKFDEETFVFS
;
A
#
# COMPACT_ATOMS: atom_id res chain seq x y z
N MET A 1 20.46 -5.01 19.74
CA MET A 1 20.63 -3.91 18.76
C MET A 1 19.31 -3.81 18.02
N SER A 2 18.47 -2.80 18.34
CA SER A 2 17.28 -2.57 17.53
C SER A 2 17.75 -2.27 16.11
N LYS A 3 17.21 -2.98 15.12
CA LYS A 3 17.35 -2.51 13.74
C LYS A 3 16.56 -1.20 13.73
N SER A 4 17.25 -0.08 13.43
CA SER A 4 16.59 1.22 13.31
C SER A 4 15.39 1.08 12.38
N VAL A 5 14.23 1.62 12.76
CA VAL A 5 12.99 1.61 11.96
C VAL A 5 13.23 2.08 10.53
N GLU A 6 14.11 3.05 10.35
CA GLU A 6 14.57 3.52 9.04
C GLU A 6 15.15 2.41 8.16
N HIS A 7 15.85 1.44 8.75
CA HIS A 7 16.32 0.26 8.04
C HIS A 7 15.17 -0.67 7.63
N ILE A 8 14.15 -0.81 8.47
CA ILE A 8 12.95 -1.60 8.16
C ILE A 8 12.18 -0.95 7.00
N ILE A 9 11.92 0.36 7.10
CA ILE A 9 11.28 1.16 6.05
C ILE A 9 12.09 1.07 4.74
N SER A 10 13.41 1.22 4.81
CA SER A 10 14.27 1.10 3.63
C SER A 10 14.19 -0.28 2.97
N ASN A 11 13.97 -1.35 3.74
CA ASN A 11 13.80 -2.68 3.19
C ASN A 11 12.40 -2.84 2.58
N LEU A 12 11.34 -2.43 3.29
CA LEU A 12 9.97 -2.44 2.77
C LEU A 12 9.86 -1.66 1.46
N ASN A 13 10.45 -0.47 1.37
CA ASN A 13 10.44 0.35 0.16
C ASN A 13 11.11 -0.32 -1.05
N LYS A 14 12.03 -1.27 -0.82
CA LYS A 14 12.71 -2.05 -1.87
C LYS A 14 11.97 -3.34 -2.24
N GLU A 15 10.95 -3.74 -1.46
CA GLU A 15 10.16 -4.92 -1.77
C GLU A 15 9.57 -4.79 -3.16
N ILE A 16 9.67 -5.88 -3.91
CA ILE A 16 9.13 -5.94 -5.26
C ILE A 16 7.67 -6.32 -5.17
N VAL A 17 6.83 -5.53 -5.80
CA VAL A 17 5.39 -5.76 -5.88
C VAL A 17 4.93 -5.75 -7.31
N THR A 18 3.80 -6.39 -7.57
CA THR A 18 3.09 -6.32 -8.85
C THR A 18 1.75 -5.63 -8.63
N PHE A 19 1.56 -4.51 -9.30
CA PHE A 19 0.26 -3.88 -9.45
C PHE A 19 -0.44 -4.49 -10.65
N SER A 20 -1.67 -4.96 -10.47
CA SER A 20 -2.50 -5.49 -11.55
C SER A 20 -3.83 -4.79 -11.54
N SER A 21 -4.33 -4.41 -12.71
CA SER A 21 -5.65 -3.82 -12.89
C SER A 21 -6.42 -4.52 -14.01
N TYR A 22 -7.73 -4.53 -13.89
CA TYR A 22 -8.69 -5.05 -14.83
C TYR A 22 -9.73 -3.97 -15.11
N ASP A 23 -9.99 -3.70 -16.38
CA ASP A 23 -11.04 -2.77 -16.82
C ASP A 23 -12.28 -3.59 -17.23
N PHE A 24 -13.41 -3.38 -16.56
CA PHE A 24 -14.63 -4.13 -16.81
C PHE A 24 -15.31 -3.79 -18.14
N ILE A 25 -15.00 -2.62 -18.73
CA ILE A 25 -15.54 -2.15 -20.00
C ILE A 25 -14.74 -2.73 -21.17
N THR A 26 -13.42 -2.53 -21.15
CA THR A 26 -12.52 -2.98 -22.22
C THR A 26 -12.09 -4.43 -22.09
N LYS A 27 -12.30 -5.03 -20.91
CA LYS A 27 -11.86 -6.38 -20.54
C LYS A 27 -10.34 -6.54 -20.60
N GLU A 28 -9.60 -5.44 -20.43
CA GLU A 28 -8.15 -5.42 -20.47
C GLU A 28 -7.54 -5.66 -19.09
N VAL A 29 -6.54 -6.54 -19.02
CA VAL A 29 -5.65 -6.71 -17.87
C VAL A 29 -4.37 -5.91 -18.11
N LYS A 30 -3.99 -5.07 -17.15
CA LYS A 30 -2.67 -4.41 -17.09
C LYS A 30 -1.95 -4.90 -15.86
N SER A 31 -0.65 -5.17 -15.99
CA SER A 31 0.17 -5.62 -14.88
C SER A 31 1.55 -4.99 -14.94
N THR A 32 1.98 -4.38 -13.85
CA THR A 32 3.23 -3.63 -13.74
C THR A 32 3.96 -4.03 -12.47
N THR A 33 5.19 -4.50 -12.61
CA THR A 33 6.08 -4.77 -11.48
C THR A 33 6.90 -3.53 -11.14
N MET A 34 6.96 -3.19 -9.85
CA MET A 34 7.69 -2.03 -9.35
C MET A 34 8.16 -2.26 -7.91
N THR A 35 8.86 -1.30 -7.33
CA THR A 35 9.13 -1.31 -5.88
C THR A 35 7.90 -0.83 -5.12
N LEU A 36 7.76 -1.23 -3.86
CA LEU A 36 6.68 -0.74 -2.99
C LEU A 36 6.70 0.79 -2.89
N GLU A 37 7.88 1.40 -2.76
CA GLU A 37 8.01 2.87 -2.76
C GLU A 37 7.39 3.51 -4.00
N SER A 38 7.68 2.95 -5.18
CA SER A 38 7.13 3.46 -6.44
C SER A 38 5.62 3.25 -6.51
N ARG A 39 5.13 2.11 -5.98
CA ARG A 39 3.71 1.78 -5.93
C ARG A 39 2.94 2.78 -5.10
N LEU A 40 3.42 3.10 -3.89
CA LEU A 40 2.75 4.02 -2.96
C LEU A 40 2.65 5.44 -3.56
N LYS A 41 3.72 5.91 -4.21
CA LYS A 41 3.75 7.22 -4.90
C LYS A 41 2.85 7.33 -6.13
N ALA A 42 2.57 6.22 -6.82
CA ALA A 42 1.80 6.23 -8.07
C ALA A 42 0.28 6.19 -7.87
N THR A 43 -0.18 6.29 -6.62
CA THR A 43 -1.60 6.21 -6.24
C THR A 43 -2.23 7.60 -6.27
N CYS A 44 -3.56 7.69 -6.33
CA CYS A 44 -4.25 8.99 -6.25
C CYS A 44 -4.01 9.73 -4.93
N GLU A 45 -3.57 9.04 -3.87
CA GLU A 45 -3.32 9.64 -2.56
C GLU A 45 -1.82 9.87 -2.27
N GLU A 46 -0.93 9.52 -3.22
CA GLU A 46 0.52 9.71 -3.14
C GLU A 46 1.14 9.32 -1.79
N SER A 47 0.93 8.08 -1.35
CA SER A 47 1.35 7.64 -0.02
C SER A 47 2.85 7.33 0.10
N PHE A 48 3.35 7.31 1.35
CA PHE A 48 4.73 6.95 1.66
C PHE A 48 4.88 6.45 3.09
N LEU A 49 5.96 5.69 3.34
CA LEU A 49 6.30 5.16 4.66
C LEU A 49 7.19 6.12 5.46
N VAL A 50 6.89 6.28 6.75
CA VAL A 50 7.64 7.10 7.71
C VAL A 50 7.78 6.41 9.05
N SER A 51 8.78 6.81 9.83
CA SER A 51 8.91 6.41 11.24
C SER A 51 8.00 7.26 12.13
N GLY A 52 7.68 6.75 13.31
CA GLY A 52 6.95 7.51 14.32
C GLY A 52 7.67 8.78 14.77
N GLU A 53 8.99 8.73 14.93
CA GLU A 53 9.81 9.92 15.21
C GLU A 53 9.62 11.01 14.14
N TRP A 54 9.64 10.62 12.85
CA TRP A 54 9.39 11.56 11.76
C TRP A 54 7.96 12.09 11.78
N LEU A 55 6.98 11.21 12.02
CA LEU A 55 5.57 11.56 12.04
C LEU A 55 5.24 12.55 13.16
N ALA A 56 5.71 12.29 14.39
CA ALA A 56 5.56 13.19 15.52
C ALA A 56 6.20 14.57 15.25
N ALA A 57 7.36 14.60 14.59
CA ALA A 57 7.99 15.85 14.19
C ALA A 57 7.24 16.63 13.08
N ASN A 58 6.31 15.98 12.37
CA ASN A 58 5.55 16.54 11.25
C ASN A 58 4.02 16.50 11.48
N GLU A 59 3.57 16.20 12.71
CA GLU A 59 2.16 15.94 13.06
C GLU A 59 1.22 17.05 12.60
N ALA A 60 1.65 18.32 12.66
CA ALA A 60 0.86 19.48 12.26
C ALA A 60 0.46 19.51 10.77
N ARG A 61 0.97 18.58 9.96
CA ARG A 61 0.65 18.44 8.52
C ARG A 61 -0.40 17.38 8.25
N PHE A 62 -0.79 16.59 9.25
CA PHE A 62 -1.67 15.44 9.08
C PHE A 62 -2.72 15.40 10.20
N ASP A 63 -3.88 14.83 9.90
CA ASP A 63 -4.89 14.57 10.92
C ASP A 63 -4.49 13.31 11.70
N VAL A 64 -3.93 13.52 12.90
CA VAL A 64 -3.42 12.47 13.80
C VAL A 64 -4.30 12.30 15.05
N ASP A 65 -5.46 12.95 15.12
CA ASP A 65 -6.20 13.20 16.37
C ASP A 65 -6.60 11.94 17.16
N ASP A 66 -6.57 10.75 16.53
CA ASP A 66 -6.96 9.46 17.14
C ASP A 66 -5.84 8.37 17.16
N ILE A 67 -4.58 8.68 16.83
CA ILE A 67 -3.49 7.68 16.77
C ILE A 67 -2.41 7.96 17.83
N GLU A 68 -2.08 6.94 18.64
CA GLU A 68 -0.90 6.98 19.52
C GLU A 68 0.36 6.69 18.69
N ILE A 69 1.23 7.69 18.55
CA ILE A 69 2.46 7.57 17.76
C ILE A 69 3.58 7.00 18.63
N GLU A 70 4.06 5.80 18.31
CA GLU A 70 5.21 5.16 18.92
C GLU A 70 6.50 5.55 18.17
N ASP A 71 7.56 5.94 18.87
CA ASP A 71 8.84 6.35 18.26
C ASP A 71 9.41 5.29 17.29
N ASP A 72 9.22 4.01 17.61
CA ASP A 72 9.66 2.88 16.80
C ASP A 72 8.59 2.30 15.86
N GLY A 73 7.45 2.98 15.73
CA GLY A 73 6.38 2.61 14.80
C GLY A 73 6.70 2.92 13.34
N ILE A 74 6.14 2.13 12.44
CA ILE A 74 6.15 2.35 10.98
C ILE A 74 4.75 2.79 10.59
N TYR A 75 4.67 3.92 9.89
CA TYR A 75 3.40 4.49 9.45
C TYR A 75 3.38 4.62 7.93
N CYS A 76 2.23 4.32 7.32
CA CYS A 76 1.95 4.73 5.95
C CYS A 76 1.06 5.96 5.99
N VAL A 77 1.52 7.04 5.37
CA VAL A 77 0.86 8.34 5.38
C VAL A 77 0.41 8.66 3.97
N SER A 78 -0.85 9.07 3.81
CA SER A 78 -1.41 9.64 2.60
C SER A 78 -1.94 11.05 2.88
N THR A 79 -2.46 11.73 1.85
CA THR A 79 -3.13 13.03 2.04
C THR A 79 -4.41 12.95 2.87
N GLU A 80 -5.00 11.76 2.97
CA GLU A 80 -6.31 11.55 3.61
C GLU A 80 -6.20 10.87 4.96
N CYS A 81 -5.22 9.98 5.14
CA CYS A 81 -5.18 9.08 6.30
C CYS A 81 -3.77 8.68 6.71
N ILE A 82 -3.64 8.25 7.96
CA ILE A 82 -2.43 7.65 8.54
C ILE A 82 -2.75 6.24 9.01
N TYR A 83 -1.85 5.30 8.70
CA TYR A 83 -1.98 3.90 9.09
C TYR A 83 -0.77 3.46 9.88
N ASP A 84 -1.02 2.98 11.09
CA ASP A 84 -0.03 2.26 11.88
C ASP A 84 0.16 0.84 11.31
N LEU A 85 1.40 0.52 10.91
CA LEU A 85 1.81 -0.75 10.33
C LEU A 85 2.62 -1.60 11.31
N SER A 86 2.66 -1.24 12.59
CA SER A 86 3.50 -1.81 13.64
C SER A 86 4.97 -1.40 13.56
N SER A 87 5.80 -1.90 14.47
CA SER A 87 7.24 -1.65 14.57
C SER A 87 8.11 -2.79 14.02
N ASP A 88 7.49 -3.86 13.52
CA ASP A 88 8.15 -5.06 13.02
C ASP A 88 8.00 -5.23 11.50
N TYR A 89 9.08 -5.64 10.84
CA TYR A 89 9.10 -5.86 9.39
C TYR A 89 8.03 -6.86 8.93
N ALA A 90 7.91 -8.02 9.59
CA ALA A 90 7.03 -9.09 9.12
C ALA A 90 5.56 -8.68 9.27
N LYS A 91 5.22 -8.00 10.37
CA LYS A 91 3.88 -7.45 10.56
C LYS A 91 3.56 -6.35 9.57
N ALA A 92 4.46 -5.38 9.40
CA ALA A 92 4.27 -4.30 8.42
C ALA A 92 4.13 -4.86 7.00
N TYR A 93 4.95 -5.83 6.63
CA TYR A 93 4.87 -6.52 5.34
C TYR A 93 3.51 -7.20 5.15
N HIS A 94 3.05 -7.96 6.14
CA HIS A 94 1.76 -8.64 6.12
C HIS A 94 0.60 -7.65 5.95
N MET A 95 0.57 -6.59 6.77
CA MET A 95 -0.47 -5.56 6.68
C MET A 95 -0.46 -4.85 5.32
N LEU A 96 0.73 -4.50 4.83
CA LEU A 96 0.88 -3.80 3.54
C LEU A 96 0.46 -4.65 2.33
N LEU A 97 0.90 -5.92 2.30
CA LEU A 97 0.92 -6.71 1.06
C LEU A 97 0.06 -7.97 1.09
N GLU A 98 -0.30 -8.48 2.27
CA GLU A 98 -1.13 -9.70 2.40
C GLU A 98 -2.57 -9.35 2.79
N ASP A 99 -2.76 -8.49 3.78
CA ASP A 99 -4.08 -8.02 4.19
C ASP A 99 -4.62 -6.91 3.28
N GLY A 100 -3.77 -6.38 2.40
CA GLY A 100 -4.12 -5.30 1.49
C GLY A 100 -4.53 -4.02 2.23
N TYR A 101 -4.12 -3.84 3.49
CA TYR A 101 -4.51 -2.69 4.30
C TYR A 101 -4.17 -1.40 3.56
N VAL A 102 -2.99 -1.32 2.92
CA VAL A 102 -2.56 -0.19 2.09
C VAL A 102 -2.91 -0.33 0.60
N SER A 103 -3.30 -1.53 0.17
CA SER A 103 -3.93 -1.73 -1.15
C SER A 103 -5.40 -1.29 -1.17
N GLN A 104 -6.02 -0.94 -0.05
CA GLN A 104 -7.39 -0.39 -0.01
C GLN A 104 -7.41 1.13 -0.02
N LEU A 105 -6.32 1.75 0.44
CA LEU A 105 -6.19 3.18 0.72
C LEU A 105 -5.55 3.94 -0.42
N SER A 106 -5.55 3.32 -1.58
CA SER A 106 -4.79 3.81 -2.71
C SER A 106 -5.46 3.38 -4.02
N ASN A 107 -6.78 3.61 -4.02
CA ASN A 107 -7.58 4.09 -5.14
C ASN A 107 -8.37 3.09 -6.02
N THR A 108 -9.60 2.71 -5.64
CA THR A 108 -10.68 1.94 -6.37
C THR A 108 -10.75 0.42 -6.18
N GLN A 109 -11.21 -0.04 -5.01
CA GLN A 109 -11.96 -1.32 -4.96
C GLN A 109 -13.31 -1.12 -5.64
N PHE A 110 -13.88 -2.19 -6.24
CA PHE A 110 -15.15 -2.21 -6.96
C PHE A 110 -16.17 -1.26 -6.33
N CYS A 111 -16.25 -0.05 -6.88
CA CYS A 111 -17.23 0.93 -6.45
C CYS A 111 -18.45 0.64 -7.31
N GLU A 112 -19.50 0.09 -6.70
CA GLU A 112 -20.78 -0.21 -7.38
C GLU A 112 -21.34 1.02 -8.14
N GLU A 113 -20.92 2.23 -7.76
CA GLU A 113 -21.32 3.47 -8.42
C GLU A 113 -20.51 3.80 -9.69
N TRP A 114 -19.28 3.29 -9.84
CA TRP A 114 -18.35 3.67 -10.91
C TRP A 114 -17.99 2.50 -11.84
N GLU A 115 -18.14 1.22 -11.40
CA GLU A 115 -18.09 -0.05 -12.16
C GLU A 115 -17.02 -0.19 -13.27
N THR A 116 -15.95 0.60 -13.27
CA THR A 116 -15.04 0.67 -14.43
C THR A 116 -13.85 -0.26 -14.31
N ASP A 117 -13.33 -0.47 -13.10
CA ASP A 117 -12.06 -1.14 -12.90
C ASP A 117 -11.90 -1.81 -11.53
N TYR A 118 -11.08 -2.87 -11.50
CA TYR A 118 -10.59 -3.55 -10.30
C TYR A 118 -9.07 -3.57 -10.35
N TRP A 119 -8.39 -3.47 -9.20
CA TRP A 119 -6.94 -3.65 -9.15
C TRP A 119 -6.50 -4.15 -7.78
N GLU A 120 -5.28 -4.70 -7.77
CA GLU A 120 -4.64 -5.19 -6.57
C GLU A 120 -3.13 -4.95 -6.59
N THR A 121 -2.52 -4.97 -5.41
CA THR A 121 -1.06 -4.95 -5.26
C THR A 121 -0.65 -6.23 -4.57
N ILE A 122 0.24 -6.99 -5.22
CA ILE A 122 0.61 -8.34 -4.78
C ILE A 122 2.10 -8.36 -4.52
N ALA A 123 2.50 -9.00 -3.43
CA ALA A 123 3.90 -9.27 -3.14
C ALA A 123 4.58 -10.08 -4.26
N GLY A 124 5.74 -9.61 -4.72
CA GLY A 124 6.59 -10.31 -5.68
C GLY A 124 6.39 -9.91 -7.15
N ARG A 125 7.08 -10.65 -8.02
CA ARG A 125 7.05 -10.46 -9.48
C ARG A 125 6.04 -11.41 -10.10
N HIS A 126 4.97 -10.86 -10.63
CA HIS A 126 3.92 -11.61 -11.30
C HIS A 126 3.64 -11.00 -12.67
N ARG A 127 2.98 -11.78 -13.53
CA ARG A 127 2.48 -11.30 -14.81
C ARG A 127 1.13 -11.97 -15.08
N PHE A 128 0.08 -11.28 -14.68
CA PHE A 128 -1.28 -11.73 -14.92
C PHE A 128 -1.72 -11.35 -16.32
N THR A 129 -2.52 -12.23 -16.90
CA THR A 129 -3.08 -12.03 -18.25
C THR A 129 -4.58 -12.25 -18.27
N LYS A 130 -5.14 -12.73 -17.16
CA LYS A 130 -6.55 -13.03 -17.00
C LYS A 130 -7.05 -12.49 -15.67
N PHE A 131 -8.35 -12.23 -15.63
CA PHE A 131 -9.08 -11.86 -14.44
C PHE A 131 -10.40 -12.62 -14.43
N ASP A 132 -10.72 -13.22 -13.29
CA ASP A 132 -11.99 -13.92 -13.07
C ASP A 132 -12.98 -12.93 -12.41
N GLU A 133 -14.01 -12.52 -13.14
CA GLU A 133 -15.00 -11.53 -12.68
C GLU A 133 -15.95 -12.07 -11.60
N GLU A 134 -16.10 -13.39 -11.45
CA GLU A 134 -16.97 -13.98 -10.43
C GLU A 134 -16.26 -14.06 -9.08
N THR A 135 -14.95 -14.33 -9.11
CA THR A 135 -14.14 -14.55 -7.90
C THR A 135 -13.21 -13.38 -7.57
N PHE A 136 -13.07 -12.41 -8.47
CA PHE A 136 -12.17 -11.26 -8.38
C PHE A 136 -10.69 -11.67 -8.21
N VAL A 137 -10.23 -12.63 -9.03
CA VAL A 137 -8.87 -13.18 -8.95
C VAL A 137 -8.12 -12.99 -10.27
N PHE A 138 -6.89 -12.49 -10.19
CA PHE A 138 -5.97 -12.46 -11.33
C PHE A 138 -5.25 -13.81 -11.55
N SER A 139 -5.05 -14.20 -12.82
CA SER A 139 -4.30 -15.41 -13.22
C SER A 139 -3.50 -15.28 -14.52
#